data_AF-A0A955E9U1-F1
#
_entry.id   AF-A0A955E9U1-F1
#
_cell.length_a   1.000
_cell.length_b   1.000
_cell.length_c   1.000
_cell.angle_alpha   90.00
_cell.angle_beta   90.00
_cell.angle_gamma   90.00
#
_symmetry.space_group_name_H-M   'P 1'
#
loop_
_entity.id
_entity.type
_entity.pdbx_description
1 polymer ?
#
loop_
_entity_poly.entity_id
_entity_poly.type
_entity_poly.pdbx_seq_one_letter_code
_entity_poly.pdbx_strand_id
1 'polypeptide(L)'
;MSRINTNVQSLIAQRVLGQNNQGLNASLERLATGLRINRGKDDPSGLIASENLRAEQAGLSSALKNAERADQVVNIAEGGLNEVNGLLTELQ
;
A
#
# COMPACT_ATOMS: atom_id res chain seq x y z
N MET A 1 15.92 54.84 16.93
CA MET A 1 16.60 53.68 16.31
C MET A 1 15.76 53.15 15.15
N SER A 2 15.91 53.73 13.96
CA SER A 2 15.28 53.20 12.74
C SER A 2 16.32 52.38 11.99
N ARG A 3 16.16 51.06 11.95
CA ARG A 3 16.96 50.18 11.07
C ARG A 3 16.33 50.25 9.68
N ILE A 4 16.79 51.20 8.86
CA ILE A 4 16.25 51.48 7.51
C ILE A 4 16.57 50.35 6.51
N ASN A 5 17.64 49.58 6.75
CA ASN A 5 18.16 48.61 5.77
C ASN A 5 17.73 47.15 6.00
N THR A 6 17.13 46.81 7.15
CA THR A 6 16.68 45.43 7.41
C THR A 6 15.46 45.44 8.32
N ASN A 7 14.32 45.05 7.76
CA ASN A 7 13.06 44.93 8.49
C ASN A 7 12.98 43.54 9.16
N VAL A 8 13.37 43.48 10.43
CA VAL A 8 13.37 42.25 11.23
C VAL A 8 11.95 41.67 11.38
N GLN A 9 10.92 42.51 11.49
CA GLN A 9 9.53 42.04 11.61
C GLN A 9 9.05 41.37 10.32
N SER A 10 9.40 41.93 9.15
CA SER A 10 9.15 41.30 7.85
C SER A 10 9.88 39.96 7.70
N LEU A 11 11.14 39.88 8.13
CA LEU A 11 11.90 38.62 8.11
C LEU A 11 11.29 37.53 9.02
N ILE A 12 10.78 37.92 10.20
CA ILE A 12 10.07 37.00 11.10
C ILE A 12 8.77 36.54 10.44
N ALA A 13 7.98 37.45 9.87
CA ALA A 13 6.75 37.12 9.18
C ALA A 13 6.98 36.15 8.00
N GLN A 14 8.03 36.39 7.20
CA GLN A 14 8.42 35.49 6.10
C GLN A 14 8.86 34.11 6.61
N ARG A 15 9.59 34.05 7.73
CA ARG A 15 9.99 32.77 8.35
C ARG A 15 8.78 31.98 8.83
N VAL A 16 7.85 32.63 9.54
CA VAL A 16 6.61 32.00 10.03
C VAL A 16 5.73 31.55 8.86
N LEU A 17 5.60 32.38 7.81
CA LEU A 17 4.89 32.01 6.59
C LEU A 17 5.53 30.79 5.91
N GLY A 18 6.86 30.72 5.86
CA GLY A 18 7.60 29.56 5.36
C GLY A 18 7.30 28.28 6.14
N GLN A 19 7.26 28.36 7.47
CA GLN A 19 6.89 27.23 8.34
C GLN A 19 5.44 26.79 8.13
N ASN A 20 4.51 27.74 8.04
CA ASN A 20 3.09 27.45 7.77
C ASN A 20 2.89 26.78 6.42
N ASN A 21 3.57 27.26 5.37
CA ASN A 21 3.53 26.63 4.05
C ASN A 21 4.08 25.20 4.06
N GLN A 22 5.12 24.92 4.84
CA GLN A 22 5.64 23.55 4.99
C GLN A 22 4.61 22.63 5.66
N GLY A 23 3.95 23.10 6.73
CA GLY A 23 2.89 22.34 7.40
C GLY A 23 1.66 22.10 6.52
N LEU A 24 1.27 23.12 5.73
CA LEU A 24 0.20 23.00 4.74
C LEU A 24 0.54 21.96 3.67
N ASN A 25 1.74 22.01 3.09
CA ASN A 25 2.17 21.05 2.09
C ASN A 25 2.17 19.61 2.61
N ALA A 26 2.62 19.39 3.85
CA ALA A 26 2.58 18.07 4.47
C ALA A 26 1.13 17.57 4.68
N SER A 27 0.22 18.48 5.05
CA SER A 27 -1.20 18.16 5.22
C SER A 27 -1.88 17.83 3.88
N LEU A 28 -1.56 18.59 2.83
CA LEU A 28 -2.03 18.32 1.47
C LEU A 28 -1.48 17.00 0.93
N GLU A 29 -0.21 16.67 1.21
CA GLU A 29 0.39 15.38 0.83
C GLU A 29 -0.34 14.21 1.48
N ARG A 30 -0.63 14.30 2.79
CA ARG A 30 -1.42 13.27 3.51
C ARG A 30 -2.85 13.17 3.02
N LEU A 31 -3.47 14.30 2.66
CA LEU A 31 -4.81 14.30 2.08
C LEU A 31 -4.83 13.64 0.70
N ALA A 32 -3.84 13.94 -0.15
CA ALA A 32 -3.75 13.42 -1.51
C ALA A 32 -3.45 11.91 -1.54
N THR A 33 -2.60 11.42 -0.63
CA THR A 33 -2.28 9.98 -0.56
C THR A 33 -3.28 9.20 0.29
N GLY A 34 -3.99 9.86 1.21
CA GLY A 34 -4.80 9.22 2.24
C GLY A 34 -3.98 8.49 3.31
N LEU A 35 -2.64 8.57 3.25
CA LEU A 35 -1.75 7.89 4.18
C LEU A 35 -1.23 8.87 5.22
N ARG A 36 -1.23 8.44 6.49
CA ARG A 36 -0.65 9.22 7.59
C ARG A 36 0.87 9.33 7.47
N ILE A 37 1.53 8.26 7.02
CA ILE A 37 2.98 8.14 6.87
C ILE A 37 3.30 8.07 5.37
N ASN A 38 3.78 9.17 4.80
CA ASN A 38 4.13 9.26 3.38
C ASN A 38 5.63 9.12 3.13
N ARG A 39 6.46 9.55 4.10
CA ARG A 39 7.91 9.61 3.96
C ARG A 39 8.56 8.87 5.11
N GLY A 40 9.63 8.13 4.81
CA GLY A 40 10.43 7.45 5.84
C GLY A 40 11.10 8.40 6.83
N LYS A 41 11.16 9.70 6.51
CA LYS A 41 11.62 10.74 7.45
C LYS A 41 10.61 11.03 8.56
N ASP A 42 9.31 10.82 8.32
CA ASP A 42 8.25 11.17 9.27
C ASP A 42 8.09 10.08 10.35
N ASP A 43 8.16 8.81 9.94
CA ASP A 43 8.13 7.64 10.82
C ASP A 43 8.76 6.43 10.11
N PRO A 44 10.08 6.21 10.25
CA PRO A 44 10.78 5.14 9.54
C PRO A 44 10.31 3.76 10.00
N SER A 45 10.08 3.57 11.30
CA SER A 45 9.62 2.29 11.86
C SER A 45 8.19 1.97 11.43
N GLY A 46 7.29 2.96 11.46
CA GLY A 46 5.91 2.82 11.00
C GLY A 46 5.83 2.55 9.49
N LEU A 47 6.69 3.20 8.70
CA LEU A 47 6.77 2.93 7.26
C LEU A 47 7.26 1.50 6.98
N ILE A 48 8.31 1.03 7.67
CA ILE A 48 8.82 -0.35 7.50
C ILE A 48 7.74 -1.37 7.87
N ALA A 49 7.04 -1.18 8.98
CA ALA A 49 5.95 -2.07 9.38
C ALA A 49 4.82 -2.09 8.33
N SER A 50 4.42 -0.92 7.82
CA SER A 50 3.43 -0.79 6.74
C SER A 50 3.85 -1.54 5.48
N GLU A 51 5.11 -1.37 5.04
CA GLU A 51 5.60 -2.03 3.84
C GLU A 51 5.76 -3.55 4.02
N ASN A 52 6.14 -4.01 5.21
CA ASN A 52 6.13 -5.45 5.52
C ASN A 52 4.73 -6.04 5.43
N LEU A 53 3.72 -5.37 6.01
CA LEU A 53 2.33 -5.81 5.93
C LEU A 53 1.82 -5.78 4.48
N ARG A 54 2.19 -4.77 3.69
CA ARG A 54 1.86 -4.68 2.26
C ARG A 54 2.47 -5.83 1.47
N ALA A 55 3.72 -6.18 1.75
CA ALA A 55 4.41 -7.31 1.13
C ALA A 55 3.75 -8.64 1.51
N GLU A 56 3.39 -8.83 2.78
CA GLU A 56 2.66 -10.00 3.25
C GLU A 56 1.29 -10.13 2.58
N GLN A 57 0.54 -9.03 2.45
CA GLN A 57 -0.74 -9.00 1.75
C GLN A 57 -0.60 -9.41 0.28
N ALA A 58 0.44 -8.93 -0.42
CA ALA A 58 0.73 -9.33 -1.79
C ALA A 58 1.10 -10.82 -1.90
N GLY A 59 1.87 -11.33 -0.94
CA GLY A 59 2.20 -12.75 -0.82
C GLY A 59 0.96 -13.61 -0.64
N LEU A 60 0.08 -13.24 0.30
CA LEU A 60 -1.19 -13.92 0.56
C LEU A 60 -2.12 -13.87 -0.65
N SER A 61 -2.23 -12.74 -1.34
CA SER A 61 -3.01 -12.62 -2.57
C SER A 61 -2.55 -13.62 -3.65
N SER A 62 -1.23 -13.80 -3.75
CA SER A 62 -0.64 -14.77 -4.68
C SER A 62 -0.87 -16.21 -4.23
N ALA A 63 -0.77 -16.48 -2.93
CA ALA A 63 -1.07 -17.78 -2.34
C ALA A 63 -2.53 -18.20 -2.55
N LEU A 64 -3.48 -17.26 -2.38
CA LEU A 64 -4.91 -17.48 -2.65
C LEU A 64 -5.15 -17.85 -4.12
N LYS A 65 -4.58 -17.08 -5.06
CA LYS A 65 -4.67 -17.42 -6.49
C LYS A 65 -4.06 -18.78 -6.82
N ASN A 66 -3.01 -19.19 -6.11
CA ASN A 66 -2.42 -20.52 -6.29
C ASN A 66 -3.35 -21.61 -5.76
N ALA A 67 -3.99 -21.40 -4.61
CA ALA A 67 -4.96 -22.33 -4.05
C ALA A 67 -6.18 -22.48 -4.96
N GLU A 68 -6.72 -21.38 -5.49
CA GLU A 68 -7.82 -21.41 -6.47
C GLU A 68 -7.46 -22.21 -7.73
N ARG A 69 -6.23 -22.06 -8.24
CA ARG A 69 -5.76 -22.86 -9.37
C ARG A 69 -5.61 -24.34 -9.03
N ALA A 70 -5.13 -24.66 -7.83
CA ALA A 70 -5.04 -26.04 -7.38
C ALA A 70 -6.44 -26.68 -7.30
N ASP A 71 -7.43 -25.95 -6.78
CA ASP A 71 -8.82 -26.38 -6.73
C ASP A 71 -9.40 -26.64 -8.12
N GLN A 72 -9.15 -25.74 -9.08
CA GLN A 72 -9.54 -25.95 -10.49
C GLN A 72 -8.92 -27.22 -11.08
N VAL A 73 -7.65 -27.50 -10.81
CA VAL A 73 -6.97 -28.71 -11.29
C VAL A 73 -7.60 -29.96 -10.66
N VAL A 74 -7.92 -29.93 -9.36
CA VAL A 74 -8.60 -31.03 -8.67
C VAL A 74 -9.99 -31.27 -9.28
N ASN A 75 -10.77 -30.22 -9.52
CA ASN A 75 -12.09 -30.33 -10.15
C ASN A 75 -12.00 -30.93 -11.56
N ILE A 76 -11.00 -30.55 -12.35
CA ILE A 76 -10.77 -31.16 -13.68
C ILE A 76 -10.40 -32.64 -13.55
N ALA A 77 -9.54 -32.98 -12.57
CA ALA A 77 -9.16 -34.36 -12.31
C ALA A 77 -10.37 -35.21 -11.88
N GLU A 78 -11.24 -34.70 -10.99
CA GLU A 78 -12.48 -35.36 -10.60
C GLU A 78 -13.42 -35.57 -11.81
N GLY A 79 -13.57 -34.56 -12.67
CA GLY A 79 -14.33 -34.68 -13.91
C GLY A 79 -13.81 -35.80 -14.81
N GLY A 80 -12.49 -35.87 -15.02
CA GLY A 80 -11.86 -36.93 -15.80
C GLY A 80 -11.99 -38.32 -15.16
N LEU A 81 -11.86 -38.43 -13.84
CA LEU A 81 -12.06 -39.70 -13.13
C LEU A 81 -13.50 -40.20 -13.22
N ASN A 82 -14.48 -39.29 -13.19
CA ASN A 82 -15.90 -39.63 -13.39
C ASN A 82 -16.14 -40.17 -14.81
N GLU A 83 -15.51 -39.60 -15.84
CA GLU A 83 -15.59 -40.12 -17.21
C GLU A 83 -14.99 -41.54 -17.31
N VAL A 84 -13.81 -41.76 -16.73
CA VAL A 84 -13.19 -43.10 -16.68
C VAL A 84 -14.07 -44.10 -15.94
N ASN A 85 -14.70 -43.69 -14.83
CA ASN A 85 -15.62 -44.55 -14.08
C ASN A 85 -16.86 -44.93 -14.92
N GLY A 86 -17.42 -43.97 -15.66
CA GLY A 86 -18.51 -44.21 -16.60
C GLY A 86 -18.13 -45.24 -17.67
N LEU A 87 -16.95 -45.08 -18.29
CA LEU A 87 -16.43 -46.02 -19.29
C LEU A 87 -16.26 -47.45 -18.73
N LEU A 88 -15.76 -47.57 -17.49
CA LEU A 88 -15.60 -48.87 -16.85
C LEU A 88 -16.95 -49.55 -16.56
N THR A 89 -17.96 -48.77 -16.19
CA THR A 89 -19.31 -49.28 -15.92
C THR A 89 -20.00 -49.74 -17.21
N GLU A 90 -19.76 -49.07 -18.33
CA GLU A 90 -20.31 -49.44 -19.64
C GLU A 90 -19.68 -50.74 -20.22
N LEU A 91 -18.47 -51.09 -19.77
CA LEU A 91 -17.78 -52.34 -20.16
C LEU A 91 -18.23 -53.57 -19.35
N GLN A 92 -18.97 -53.39 -18.25
CA GLN A 92 -19.45 -54.45 -17.36
C GLN A 92 -20.80 -55.02 -17.81
#